data_AF-A0A512DJV9-F1
#
_entry.id   AF-A0A512DJV9-F1
#
_cell.length_a   1.000
_cell.length_b   1.000
_cell.length_c   1.000
_cell.angle_alpha   90.00
_cell.angle_beta   90.00
_cell.angle_gamma   90.00
#
_symmetry.space_group_name_H-M   'P 1'
#
loop_
_entity.id
_entity.type
_entity.pdbx_description
1 polymer ?
#
loop_
_entity_poly.entity_id
_entity_poly.type
_entity_poly.pdbx_seq_one_letter_code
_entity_poly.pdbx_strand_id
1 'polypeptide(L)'
;MRIGIAALGVCALLASSPAVAQSSEAPDRREPSGTELTLEGLTKLMLGLQRMVEELPRYNLPEIKENGDIIVRRADPLEKPGQPMPPGVPLAPGNGVDL
;
A
#
# COMPACT_ATOMS: atom_id res chain seq x y z
N MET A 1 32.64 58.95 42.69
CA MET A 1 31.40 59.63 42.26
C MET A 1 30.46 58.59 41.65
N ARG A 2 29.30 58.39 42.29
CA ARG A 2 27.97 58.26 41.66
C ARG A 2 27.68 57.01 40.82
N ILE A 3 27.24 55.98 41.56
CA ILE A 3 26.03 55.16 41.35
C ILE A 3 25.36 55.36 39.98
N GLY A 4 25.52 54.37 39.11
CA GLY A 4 24.66 54.09 37.96
C GLY A 4 24.00 52.72 38.13
N ILE A 5 23.34 52.50 39.27
CA ILE A 5 22.39 51.40 39.43
C ILE A 5 21.06 51.89 38.88
N ALA A 6 20.29 50.97 38.30
CA ALA A 6 18.87 51.07 37.95
C ALA A 6 18.56 51.41 36.48
N ALA A 7 18.83 50.46 35.56
CA ALA A 7 17.99 50.31 34.37
C ALA A 7 18.07 48.94 33.66
N LEU A 8 18.78 47.93 34.20
CA LEU A 8 18.88 46.64 33.52
C LEU A 8 18.71 45.44 34.48
N GLY A 9 17.91 45.63 35.53
CA GLY A 9 17.55 44.58 36.50
C GLY A 9 16.14 44.01 36.33
N VAL A 10 15.39 44.41 35.29
CA VAL A 10 13.95 44.08 35.18
C VAL A 10 13.65 43.02 34.10
N CYS A 11 14.55 42.75 33.15
CA CYS A 11 14.32 41.72 32.13
C CYS A 11 14.68 40.29 32.58
N ALA A 12 15.38 40.12 33.72
CA ALA A 12 15.81 38.80 34.19
C ALA A 12 14.77 38.07 35.05
N LEU A 13 13.64 38.70 35.40
CA LEU A 13 12.64 38.14 36.32
C LEU A 13 11.34 37.64 35.64
N LEU A 14 11.20 37.82 34.33
CA LEU A 14 10.04 37.35 33.56
C LEU A 14 10.27 36.00 32.84
N ALA A 15 11.47 35.41 32.97
CA ALA A 15 11.80 34.11 32.38
C ALA A 15 11.50 32.91 33.30
N SER A 16 10.99 33.16 34.51
CA SER A 16 10.62 32.11 35.48
C SER A 16 9.12 31.84 35.47
N SER A 17 8.52 31.66 34.31
CA SER A 17 7.24 30.95 34.24
C SER A 17 7.56 29.45 34.31
N PRO A 18 7.13 28.72 35.35
CA PRO A 18 7.09 27.27 35.25
C PRO A 18 6.07 26.98 34.15
N ALA A 19 6.56 26.52 32.99
CA ALA A 19 5.70 25.86 32.02
C ALA A 19 5.09 24.66 32.74
N VAL A 20 3.87 24.84 33.24
CA VAL A 20 3.00 23.73 33.63
C VAL A 20 2.85 22.91 32.35
N ALA A 21 3.60 21.81 32.27
CA ALA A 21 3.36 20.78 31.28
C ALA A 21 1.90 20.37 31.45
N GLN A 22 1.04 20.82 30.53
CA GLN A 22 -0.30 20.29 30.41
C GLN A 22 -0.11 18.80 30.15
N SER A 23 -0.39 17.98 31.17
CA SER A 23 -0.73 16.57 30.99
C SER A 23 -1.98 16.53 30.12
N SER A 24 -1.82 16.75 28.82
CA SER A 24 -2.73 16.21 27.83
C SER A 24 -2.65 14.72 28.08
N GLU A 25 -3.73 14.15 28.57
CA GLU A 25 -3.95 12.71 28.63
C GLU A 25 -3.46 12.14 27.30
N ALA A 26 -2.27 11.52 27.35
CA ALA A 26 -1.73 10.86 26.20
C ALA A 26 -2.73 9.76 25.84
N PRO A 27 -3.11 9.59 24.57
CA PRO A 27 -3.88 8.40 24.20
C PRO A 27 -3.07 7.22 24.73
N ASP A 28 -3.77 6.30 25.41
CA ASP A 28 -3.23 5.06 25.99
C ASP A 28 -2.36 4.35 24.94
N ARG A 29 -1.09 4.74 24.87
CA ARG A 29 -0.12 4.22 23.90
C ARG A 29 0.40 2.94 24.53
N ARG A 30 -0.48 1.95 24.64
CA ARG A 30 -0.06 0.58 24.86
C ARG A 30 0.76 0.20 23.64
N GLU A 31 2.05 0.01 23.88
CA GLU A 31 2.92 -0.64 22.90
C GLU A 31 2.30 -2.00 22.56
N PRO A 32 2.11 -2.29 21.27
CA PRO A 32 1.46 -3.53 20.85
C PRO A 32 2.27 -4.72 21.38
N SER A 33 1.56 -5.72 21.88
CA SER A 33 2.18 -6.95 22.33
C SER A 33 2.93 -7.62 21.17
N GLY A 34 4.02 -8.34 21.46
CA GLY A 34 4.77 -9.06 20.43
C GLY A 34 3.91 -10.06 19.62
N THR A 35 2.86 -10.58 20.24
CA THR A 35 1.83 -11.40 19.60
C THR A 35 0.99 -10.61 18.59
N GLU A 36 0.57 -9.39 18.91
CA GLU A 36 -0.20 -8.53 17.99
C GLU A 36 0.63 -8.13 16.77
N LEU A 37 1.90 -7.75 16.98
CA LEU A 37 2.82 -7.42 15.89
C LEU A 37 3.05 -8.62 14.95
N THR A 38 3.13 -9.83 15.50
CA THR A 38 3.30 -11.06 14.72
C THR A 38 2.06 -11.34 13.86
N LEU A 39 0.85 -11.21 14.44
CA LEU A 39 -0.40 -11.39 13.71
C LEU A 39 -0.59 -10.35 12.61
N GLU A 40 -0.24 -9.10 12.88
CA GLU A 40 -0.29 -8.03 11.88
C GLU A 40 0.67 -8.32 10.72
N GLY A 41 1.90 -8.74 11.03
CA GLY A 41 2.89 -9.13 10.02
C GLY A 41 2.41 -10.29 9.14
N LEU A 42 1.86 -11.33 9.75
CA LEU A 42 1.29 -12.48 9.03
C LEU A 42 0.13 -12.05 8.11
N THR A 43 -0.74 -11.17 8.59
CA THR A 43 -1.87 -10.65 7.81
C THR A 43 -1.38 -9.90 6.57
N LYS A 44 -0.38 -9.04 6.73
CA LYS A 44 0.23 -8.30 5.61
C LYS A 44 0.90 -9.24 4.60
N LEU A 45 1.56 -10.29 5.09
CA LEU A 45 2.19 -11.30 4.23
C LEU A 45 1.16 -12.06 3.40
N MET A 46 0.07 -12.51 4.03
CA MET A 46 -1.03 -13.19 3.34
C MET A 46 -1.69 -12.29 2.29
N LEU A 47 -1.92 -11.02 2.60
CA LEU A 47 -2.43 -10.05 1.64
C LEU A 47 -1.49 -9.85 0.44
N GLY A 48 -0.18 -9.79 0.70
CA GLY A 48 0.83 -9.70 -0.36
C GLY A 48 0.83 -10.92 -1.27
N LEU A 49 0.76 -12.12 -0.68
CA LEU A 49 0.67 -13.38 -1.42
C LEU A 49 -0.59 -13.44 -2.29
N GLN A 50 -1.73 -13.00 -1.75
CA GLN A 50 -2.98 -12.94 -2.51
C GLN A 50 -2.84 -12.06 -3.76
N ARG A 51 -2.30 -10.85 -3.62
CA ARG A 51 -2.11 -9.94 -4.77
C ARG A 51 -1.15 -10.50 -5.80
N MET A 52 -0.05 -11.12 -5.36
CA MET A 52 0.90 -11.76 -6.27
C MET A 52 0.23 -12.86 -7.10
N VAL A 53 -0.67 -13.66 -6.50
CA VAL A 53 -1.42 -14.69 -7.22
C VAL A 53 -2.42 -14.07 -8.20
N GLU A 54 -3.07 -12.98 -7.84
CA GLU A 54 -4.01 -12.24 -8.72
C GLU A 54 -3.31 -11.63 -9.94
N GLU A 55 -2.03 -11.29 -9.84
CA GLU A 55 -1.21 -10.76 -10.95
C GLU A 55 -0.74 -11.84 -11.94
N LEU A 56 -0.85 -13.12 -11.60
CA LEU A 56 -0.41 -14.19 -12.49
C LEU A 56 -1.29 -14.22 -13.75
N PRO A 57 -0.68 -14.32 -14.96
CA PRO A 57 -1.45 -14.40 -16.19
C PRO A 57 -2.24 -15.71 -16.24
N ARG A 58 -3.53 -15.60 -16.51
CA ARG A 58 -4.41 -16.74 -16.78
C ARG A 58 -4.37 -17.09 -18.26
N TYR A 59 -4.55 -18.36 -18.61
CA TYR A 59 -4.59 -18.84 -19.99
C TYR A 59 -5.88 -19.62 -20.27
N ASN A 60 -6.36 -19.53 -21.51
CA ASN A 60 -7.51 -20.27 -22.01
C ASN A 60 -7.13 -21.71 -22.41
N LEU A 61 -8.15 -22.53 -22.69
CA LEU A 61 -7.96 -23.89 -23.21
C LEU A 61 -7.19 -23.87 -24.54
N PRO A 62 -6.29 -24.85 -24.76
CA PRO A 62 -5.52 -24.93 -26.00
C PRO A 62 -6.42 -25.21 -27.20
N GLU A 63 -6.17 -24.49 -28.29
CA GLU A 63 -6.81 -24.71 -29.59
C GLU A 63 -5.80 -25.36 -30.54
N ILE A 64 -6.20 -26.44 -31.22
CA ILE A 64 -5.39 -27.11 -32.23
C ILE A 64 -5.86 -26.64 -33.60
N LYS A 65 -4.94 -26.08 -34.39
CA LYS A 65 -5.21 -25.63 -35.76
C LYS A 65 -5.18 -26.79 -36.76
N GLU A 66 -5.75 -26.56 -37.93
CA GLU A 66 -5.77 -27.53 -39.05
C GLU A 66 -4.36 -27.92 -39.53
N ASN A 67 -3.37 -27.03 -39.36
CA ASN A 67 -1.97 -27.31 -39.67
C ASN A 67 -1.23 -28.09 -38.56
N GLY A 68 -1.89 -28.35 -37.42
CA GLY A 68 -1.31 -29.06 -36.27
C GLY A 68 -0.71 -28.16 -35.18
N ASP A 69 -0.70 -26.83 -35.35
CA ASP A 69 -0.19 -25.91 -34.33
C ASP A 69 -1.11 -25.81 -33.12
N ILE A 70 -0.53 -25.62 -31.94
CA ILE A 70 -1.27 -25.41 -30.69
C ILE A 70 -1.16 -23.95 -30.27
N ILE A 71 -2.31 -23.30 -30.07
CA ILE A 71 -2.37 -21.92 -29.55
C ILE A 71 -2.91 -21.93 -28.13
N VAL A 72 -2.17 -21.30 -27.21
CA VAL A 72 -2.59 -21.05 -25.84
C VAL A 72 -2.67 -19.53 -25.62
N ARG A 73 -3.90 -18.99 -25.56
CA ARG A 73 -4.13 -17.55 -25.44
C ARG A 73 -4.20 -17.13 -23.97
N ARG A 74 -3.66 -15.95 -23.64
CA ARG A 74 -3.90 -15.33 -22.33
C ARG A 74 -5.38 -14.97 -22.20
N ALA A 75 -5.98 -15.26 -21.06
CA ALA A 75 -7.36 -14.88 -20.76
C ALA A 75 -7.42 -13.39 -20.43
N ASP A 76 -8.51 -12.72 -20.85
CA ASP A 76 -8.74 -11.33 -20.50
C ASP A 76 -8.95 -11.22 -18.97
N PRO A 77 -8.27 -10.31 -18.27
CA PRO A 77 -8.53 -10.06 -16.85
C PRO A 77 -9.99 -9.69 -16.54
N LEU A 78 -10.68 -9.03 -17.47
CA LEU A 78 -12.07 -8.58 -17.35
C LEU A 78 -13.10 -9.67 -17.66
N GLU A 79 -12.69 -10.74 -18.36
CA GLU A 79 -13.53 -11.90 -18.59
C GLU A 79 -13.69 -12.70 -17.29
N LYS A 80 -14.95 -12.85 -16.86
CA LYS A 80 -15.27 -13.70 -15.72
C LYS A 80 -15.03 -15.17 -16.10
N PRO A 81 -14.31 -15.94 -15.27
CA PRO A 81 -14.12 -17.37 -15.53
C PRO A 81 -15.46 -18.08 -15.76
N GLY A 82 -15.62 -18.74 -16.89
CA GLY A 82 -16.81 -19.54 -17.21
C GLY A 82 -17.93 -18.83 -17.99
N GLN A 83 -17.76 -17.58 -18.41
CA GLN A 83 -18.66 -17.02 -19.42
C GLN A 83 -18.21 -17.49 -20.81
N PRO A 84 -19.04 -18.26 -21.55
CA PRO A 84 -18.73 -18.60 -22.93
C PRO A 84 -18.70 -17.31 -23.75
N MET A 85 -17.58 -17.07 -24.44
CA MET A 85 -17.49 -15.98 -25.40
C MET A 85 -18.61 -16.16 -26.45
N PRO A 86 -19.39 -15.11 -26.76
CA PRO A 86 -20.39 -15.21 -27.80
C PRO A 86 -19.72 -15.65 -29.11
N PRO A 87 -20.26 -16.67 -29.81
CA PRO A 87 -19.68 -17.09 -31.07
C PRO A 87 -19.73 -15.94 -32.08
N GLY A 88 -18.58 -15.63 -32.69
CA GLY A 88 -18.48 -14.68 -33.80
C GLY A 88 -17.95 -13.28 -33.45
N VAL A 89 -17.45 -13.02 -32.23
CA VAL A 89 -16.70 -11.78 -31.96
C VAL A 89 -15.31 -11.90 -32.59
N PRO A 90 -14.95 -11.08 -33.60
CA PRO A 90 -13.60 -11.09 -34.13
C PRO A 90 -12.62 -10.65 -33.05
N LEU A 91 -11.63 -11.49 -32.75
CA LEU A 91 -10.53 -11.11 -31.87
C LEU A 91 -9.81 -9.91 -32.51
N ALA A 92 -9.86 -8.75 -31.85
CA ALA A 92 -9.15 -7.57 -32.32
C ALA A 92 -7.65 -7.92 -32.48
N PRO A 93 -7.01 -7.54 -33.59
CA PRO A 93 -5.59 -7.81 -33.78
C PRO A 93 -4.82 -7.13 -32.64
N GLY A 94 -4.13 -7.92 -31.84
CA GLY A 94 -3.29 -7.40 -30.77
C GLY A 94 -2.16 -6.57 -31.37
N ASN A 95 -1.87 -5.42 -30.77
CA ASN A 95 -0.70 -4.61 -31.11
C ASN A 95 0.56 -5.39 -30.69
N GLY A 96 1.04 -6.26 -31.58
CA GLY A 96 2.38 -6.81 -31.49
C GLY A 96 3.39 -5.67 -31.57
N VAL A 97 4.31 -5.63 -30.61
CA VAL A 97 5.51 -4.81 -30.73
C VAL A 97 6.53 -5.61 -31.52
N ASP A 98 6.88 -5.14 -32.72
CA ASP A 98 8.04 -5.67 -33.44
C ASP A 98 9.30 -5.23 -32.68
N LEU A 99 10.07 -6.22 -32.21
CA LEU A 99 11.34 -6.04 -31.50
C LEU A 99 12.52 -5.95 -32.47
#